data_AF-A0A523K534-F1
#
_entry.id   AF-A0A523K534-F1
#
_cell.length_a   1.000
_cell.length_b   1.000
_cell.length_c   1.000
_cell.angle_alpha   90.00
_cell.angle_beta   90.00
_cell.angle_gamma   90.00
#
_symmetry.space_group_name_H-M   'P 1'
#
loop_
_entity.id
_entity.type
_entity.pdbx_description
1 polymer ?
#
loop_
_entity_poly.entity_id
_entity_poly.type
_entity_poly.pdbx_seq_one_letter_code
_entity_poly.pdbx_strand_id
1 'polypeptide(L)'
;MHAGTIIVLDKAGKNPGAGMRRGTVILVKKPAHITATFKSNGNLKIQFLRLLFTQLSNMGKEFSIFKKFGPEAHRFSGDLARNGKGEILILQTLDLNKVA
;
A
#
# COMPACT_ATOMS: atom_id res chain seq x y z
N MET A 1 -12.25 3.67 -7.35
CA MET A 1 -11.08 4.38 -7.93
C MET A 1 -10.92 3.99 -9.40
N HIS A 2 -10.78 4.98 -10.29
CA HIS A 2 -10.50 4.75 -11.72
C HIS A 2 -9.00 4.68 -12.04
N ALA A 3 -8.15 5.33 -11.26
CA ALA A 3 -6.68 5.36 -11.35
C ALA A 3 -6.11 6.10 -10.14
N GLY A 4 -4.77 6.10 -10.02
CA GLY A 4 -4.03 6.92 -9.05
C GLY A 4 -3.57 6.13 -7.83
N THR A 5 -3.04 6.88 -6.85
CA THR A 5 -2.45 6.33 -5.64
C THR A 5 -3.04 7.04 -4.42
N ILE A 6 -3.55 6.28 -3.45
CA ILE A 6 -3.96 6.79 -2.14
C ILE A 6 -3.06 6.17 -1.08
N ILE A 7 -2.50 7.01 -0.20
CA ILE A 7 -1.74 6.56 0.96
C ILE A 7 -2.51 6.89 2.22
N VAL A 8 -2.75 5.88 3.07
CA VAL A 8 -3.37 6.06 4.38
C VAL A 8 -2.30 5.85 5.45
N LEU A 9 -1.91 6.95 6.11
CA LEU A 9 -0.88 6.99 7.16
C LEU A 9 -1.38 6.53 8.54
N ASP A 10 -2.64 6.14 8.65
CA ASP A 10 -3.22 5.54 9.85
C ASP A 10 -4.21 4.42 9.46
N LYS A 11 -5.24 4.19 10.27
CA LYS A 11 -6.26 3.16 10.05
C LYS A 11 -7.15 3.53 8.86
N ALA A 12 -7.28 2.59 7.92
CA ALA A 12 -8.34 2.62 6.92
C ALA A 12 -9.63 1.97 7.46
N GLY A 13 -10.77 2.37 6.90
CA GLY A 13 -12.06 1.75 7.16
C GLY A 13 -12.18 0.33 6.57
N LYS A 14 -13.41 -0.20 6.60
CA LYS A 14 -13.72 -1.51 6.00
C LYS A 14 -13.63 -1.44 4.47
N ASN A 15 -13.19 -2.55 3.86
CA ASN A 15 -13.23 -2.75 2.40
C ASN A 15 -12.48 -1.69 1.57
N PRO A 16 -11.22 -1.35 1.91
CA PRO A 16 -10.44 -0.45 1.07
C PRO A 16 -10.34 -1.01 -0.35
N GLY A 17 -10.50 -0.15 -1.35
CA GLY A 17 -10.40 -0.53 -2.76
C GLY A 17 -11.62 -1.24 -3.34
N ALA A 18 -12.71 -1.47 -2.58
CA ALA A 18 -13.93 -2.07 -3.12
C ALA A 18 -14.46 -1.29 -4.33
N GLY A 19 -14.77 -2.00 -5.42
CA GLY A 19 -15.22 -1.43 -6.69
C GLY A 19 -14.15 -0.67 -7.49
N MET A 20 -12.86 -0.75 -7.13
CA MET A 20 -11.81 -0.08 -7.90
C MET A 20 -11.52 -0.76 -9.23
N ARG A 21 -11.32 0.02 -10.30
CA ARG A 21 -10.96 -0.49 -11.64
C ARG A 21 -9.45 -0.70 -11.79
N ARG A 22 -8.64 0.25 -11.30
CA ARG A 22 -7.17 0.21 -11.26
C ARG A 22 -6.65 1.23 -10.23
N GLY A 23 -5.33 1.25 -10.02
CA GLY A 23 -4.64 2.14 -9.08
C GLY A 23 -4.12 1.40 -7.85
N THR A 24 -3.49 2.13 -6.93
CA THR A 24 -2.78 1.58 -5.78
C THR A 24 -3.29 2.22 -4.49
N VAL A 25 -3.71 1.40 -3.53
CA VAL A 25 -4.01 1.85 -2.16
C VAL A 25 -2.90 1.35 -1.23
N ILE A 26 -2.17 2.27 -0.61
CA ILE A 26 -1.06 1.98 0.30
C ILE A 26 -1.54 2.21 1.73
N LEU A 27 -1.40 1.19 2.57
CA LEU A 27 -1.85 1.19 3.96
C LEU A 27 -0.66 0.95 4.87
N VAL A 28 -0.41 1.86 5.81
CA VAL A 28 0.65 1.66 6.84
C VAL A 28 0.19 0.71 7.95
N LYS A 29 -1.13 0.53 8.12
CA LYS A 29 -1.75 -0.38 9.08
C LYS A 29 -2.68 -1.34 8.34
N LYS A 30 -2.70 -2.60 8.78
CA LYS A 30 -3.64 -3.60 8.26
C LYS A 30 -5.08 -3.14 8.51
N PRO A 31 -5.97 -3.13 7.49
CA PRO A 31 -7.38 -2.79 7.68
C PRO A 31 -8.09 -3.94 8.41
N ALA A 32 -9.24 -3.65 9.03
CA ALA A 32 -10.03 -4.67 9.72
C ALA A 32 -10.57 -5.75 8.78
N HIS A 33 -10.82 -5.40 7.51
CA HIS A 33 -11.35 -6.32 6.51
C HIS A 33 -10.92 -5.91 5.09
N ILE A 34 -10.61 -6.91 4.26
CA ILE A 34 -10.37 -6.79 2.82
C ILE A 34 -11.40 -7.68 2.13
N THR A 35 -12.01 -7.20 1.05
CA THR A 35 -13.04 -7.97 0.35
C THR A 35 -12.45 -9.24 -0.27
N ALA A 36 -13.25 -10.31 -0.36
CA ALA A 36 -12.83 -11.59 -0.94
C ALA A 36 -12.42 -11.50 -2.42
N THR A 37 -12.77 -10.40 -3.09
CA THR A 37 -12.40 -10.09 -4.47
C THR A 37 -10.97 -9.54 -4.62
N PHE A 38 -10.22 -9.43 -3.52
CA PHE A 38 -8.79 -9.16 -3.52
C PHE A 38 -8.00 -10.43 -3.18
N LYS A 39 -7.12 -10.84 -4.09
CA LYS A 39 -6.26 -12.03 -3.92
C LYS A 39 -4.93 -11.63 -3.29
N SER A 40 -4.55 -12.29 -2.19
CA SER A 40 -3.22 -12.14 -1.59
C SER A 40 -2.13 -12.64 -2.53
N ASN A 41 -1.04 -11.89 -2.63
CA ASN A 41 0.17 -12.22 -3.39
C ASN A 41 1.40 -12.40 -2.48
N GLY A 42 1.22 -12.38 -1.16
CA GLY A 42 2.32 -12.47 -0.19
C GLY A 42 3.10 -11.18 0.01
N ASN A 43 4.20 -11.30 0.76
CA ASN A 43 5.13 -10.21 1.04
C ASN A 43 6.10 -10.06 -0.13
N LEU A 44 6.14 -8.88 -0.73
CA LEU A 44 6.94 -8.60 -1.92
C LEU A 44 7.72 -7.30 -1.72
N LYS A 45 8.90 -7.24 -2.34
CA LYS A 45 9.65 -6.00 -2.51
C LYS A 45 9.11 -5.26 -3.73
N ILE A 46 8.31 -4.23 -3.51
CA ILE A 46 7.65 -3.43 -4.55
C ILE A 46 8.49 -2.19 -4.83
N GLN A 47 9.33 -2.22 -5.87
CA GLN A 47 10.28 -1.13 -6.19
C GLN A 47 9.59 0.20 -6.47
N PHE A 48 8.33 0.17 -6.95
CA PHE A 48 7.49 1.36 -7.09
C PHE A 48 7.38 2.15 -5.76
N LEU A 49 7.26 1.48 -4.61
CA LEU A 49 7.22 2.14 -3.30
C LEU A 49 8.51 2.88 -2.99
N ARG A 50 9.67 2.32 -3.36
CA ARG A 50 10.96 3.00 -3.19
C ARG A 50 10.99 4.32 -3.97
N LEU A 51 10.61 4.29 -5.24
CA LEU A 51 10.58 5.49 -6.09
C LEU A 51 9.59 6.52 -5.53
N LEU A 52 8.39 6.08 -5.15
CA LEU A 52 7.34 6.94 -4.60
C LEU A 52 7.77 7.62 -3.30
N PHE A 53 8.30 6.86 -2.33
CA PHE A 53 8.71 7.42 -1.04
C PHE A 53 9.94 8.30 -1.15
N THR A 54 10.91 7.96 -2.01
CA THR A 54 12.04 8.86 -2.31
C THR A 54 11.54 10.19 -2.86
N GLN A 55 10.66 10.16 -3.87
CA GLN A 55 10.09 11.39 -4.44
C GLN A 55 9.34 12.21 -3.39
N LEU A 56 8.41 11.60 -2.65
CA LEU A 56 7.62 12.29 -1.62
C LEU A 56 8.54 12.91 -0.56
N SER A 57 9.53 12.17 -0.06
CA SER A 57 10.43 12.66 0.98
C SER A 57 11.28 13.87 0.57
N ASN A 58 11.39 14.14 -0.73
CA ASN A 58 12.10 15.28 -1.29
C ASN A 58 11.18 16.48 -1.59
N MET A 59 9.87 16.38 -1.40
CA MET A 59 8.91 17.46 -1.71
C MET A 59 8.84 18.55 -0.63
N GLY A 60 9.29 18.28 0.60
CA GLY A 60 9.20 19.22 1.71
C GLY A 60 9.37 18.55 3.08
N LYS A 61 9.45 19.37 4.13
CA LYS A 61 9.62 18.87 5.51
C LYS A 61 8.40 18.08 5.99
N GLU A 62 7.21 18.48 5.56
CA GLU A 62 5.93 17.84 5.82
C GLU A 62 5.83 16.42 5.24
N PHE A 63 6.61 16.12 4.19
CA PHE A 63 6.69 14.79 3.59
C PHE A 63 7.88 13.95 4.10
N SER A 64 8.68 14.46 5.05
CA SER A 64 9.84 13.75 5.59
C SER A 64 9.48 12.41 6.25
N ILE A 65 8.23 12.23 6.68
CA ILE A 65 7.70 10.97 7.21
C ILE A 65 7.94 9.78 6.27
N PHE A 66 7.94 10.02 4.96
CA PHE A 66 8.10 8.97 3.96
C PHE A 66 9.50 8.32 3.96
N LYS A 67 10.50 8.95 4.59
CA LYS A 67 11.83 8.35 4.82
C LYS A 67 11.79 7.11 5.72
N LYS A 68 10.73 6.96 6.52
CA LYS A 68 10.56 5.82 7.44
C LYS A 68 10.06 4.55 6.76
N PHE A 69 9.58 4.64 5.52
CA PHE A 69 8.95 3.51 4.83
C PHE A 69 9.88 2.88 3.78
N GLY A 70 9.91 1.55 3.76
CA GLY A 70 10.66 0.76 2.80
C GLY A 70 9.79 0.21 1.66
N PRO A 71 10.39 -0.53 0.71
CA PRO A 71 9.67 -1.09 -0.44
C PRO A 71 8.90 -2.38 -0.13
N GLU A 72 8.92 -2.89 1.09
CA GLU A 72 8.30 -4.16 1.45
C GLU A 72 6.83 -3.98 1.78
N ALA A 73 5.96 -4.75 1.13
CA ALA A 73 4.54 -4.75 1.37
C ALA A 73 3.93 -6.12 1.15
N HIS A 74 2.90 -6.44 1.93
CA HIS A 74 1.98 -7.51 1.59
C HIS A 74 1.02 -7.01 0.50
N ARG A 75 1.07 -7.64 -0.68
CA ARG A 75 0.30 -7.20 -1.84
C ARG A 75 -1.01 -7.98 -1.95
N PHE A 76 -2.08 -7.28 -2.27
CA PHE A 76 -3.32 -7.85 -2.75
C PHE A 76 -3.66 -7.30 -4.14
N SER A 77 -4.01 -8.17 -5.09
CA SER A 77 -4.49 -7.78 -6.42
C SER A 77 -6.01 -7.84 -6.48
N GLY A 78 -6.65 -6.82 -7.03
CA GLY A 78 -8.11 -6.73 -7.12
C GLY A 78 -8.54 -5.39 -7.75
N ASP A 79 -9.79 -4.98 -7.72
CA ASP A 79 -10.94 -5.76 -7.35
C ASP A 79 -11.30 -6.70 -8.51
N LEU A 80 -11.36 -8.02 -8.26
CA LEU A 80 -11.75 -9.00 -9.29
C LEU A 80 -13.18 -8.79 -9.81
N ALA A 81 -14.04 -8.09 -9.06
CA ALA A 81 -15.35 -7.67 -9.57
C ALA A 81 -15.26 -6.56 -10.64
N ARG A 82 -14.08 -5.95 -10.85
CA ARG A 82 -13.82 -4.83 -11.77
C ARG A 82 -12.51 -5.00 -12.54
N ASN A 83 -12.27 -6.20 -13.07
CA ASN A 83 -11.11 -6.59 -13.92
C ASN A 83 -9.77 -6.77 -13.19
N GLY A 84 -9.68 -6.58 -11.87
CA GLY A 84 -8.51 -6.97 -11.08
C GLY A 84 -7.21 -6.18 -11.34
N LYS A 85 -7.27 -4.98 -11.92
CA LYS A 85 -6.09 -4.17 -12.28
C LYS A 85 -5.63 -3.18 -11.20
N GLY A 86 -6.26 -3.19 -10.04
CA GLY A 86 -5.87 -2.44 -8.86
C GLY A 86 -5.05 -3.28 -7.89
N GLU A 87 -4.51 -2.62 -6.88
CA GLU A 87 -3.79 -3.28 -5.81
C GLU A 87 -3.94 -2.56 -4.46
N ILE A 88 -3.84 -3.35 -3.40
CA ILE A 88 -3.69 -2.87 -2.03
C ILE A 88 -2.31 -3.33 -1.54
N LEU A 89 -1.51 -2.40 -1.04
CA LEU A 89 -0.19 -2.63 -0.49
C LEU A 89 -0.23 -2.33 1.01
N ILE A 90 -0.11 -3.36 1.84
CA ILE A 90 0.03 -3.18 3.28
C ILE A 90 1.53 -3.17 3.60
N LEU A 91 2.06 -2.01 3.96
CA LEU A 91 3.48 -1.85 4.24
C LEU A 91 3.91 -2.80 5.35
N GLN A 92 5.02 -3.48 5.14
CA GLN A 92 5.69 -4.21 6.19
C GLN A 92 6.62 -3.22 6.91
N THR A 93 6.44 -3.07 8.21
CA THR A 93 7.40 -2.34 9.02
C THR A 93 8.70 -3.14 9.03
N LEU A 94 9.85 -2.52 8.73
CA LEU A 94 11.12 -3.12 9.09
C LEU A 94 11.15 -3.20 10.62
N ASP A 95 11.12 -4.41 11.15
CA ASP A 95 11.37 -4.67 12.56
C ASP A 95 12.88 -4.49 12.78
N LEU A 96 13.31 -3.26 13.04
CA LEU A 96 14.73 -2.91 13.27
C LEU A 96 15.34 -3.65 14.47
N ASN A 97 14.50 -4.31 15.29
CA ASN A 97 14.91 -5.14 16.42
C ASN A 97 15.22 -6.60 16.04
N LYS A 98 15.08 -7.01 14.77
CA LYS A 98 15.38 -8.38 14.31
C LYS A 98 16.76 -8.56 13.65
N VAL A 99 17.59 -7.52 13.63
CA VAL A 99 18.94 -7.53 13.04
C VAL A 99 20.04 -7.29 14.09
N ALA A 100 19.72 -7.52 15.37
CA ALA A 100 20.68 -7.49 16.47
C ALA A 100 20.83 -8.88 17.09
#